data_AF-A0A1H0XP20-F1
#
_entry.id   AF-A0A1H0XP20-F1
#
_cell.length_a   1.000
_cell.length_b   1.000
_cell.length_c   1.000
_cell.angle_alpha   90.00
_cell.angle_beta   90.00
_cell.angle_gamma   90.00
#
_symmetry.space_group_name_H-M   'P 1'
#
loop_
_entity.id
_entity.type
_entity.pdbx_description
1 polymer ?
#
loop_
_entity_poly.entity_id
_entity_poly.type
_entity_poly.pdbx_seq_one_letter_code
_entity_poly.pdbx_strand_id
1 'polypeptide(L)'
;MKEDSITDPFYLQTQKEINRIERKADHYILLFYFIRITQIIFAGIITVLAGMSEINDLSESKIILILGAVTTAITAFDTLFQVDNKKNTYKLVLFELRTIRAEIVYEFMKSGGINDEFKATFLGKYQKATSYARDLISTDIDKSKEVKK
;
A
#
# COMPACT_ATOMS: atom_id res chain seq x y z
N MET A 1 13.27 -6.16 28.63
CA MET A 1 13.23 -7.53 28.07
C MET A 1 13.26 -7.41 26.56
N LYS A 2 14.12 -8.16 25.87
CA LYS A 2 14.21 -8.13 24.40
C LYS A 2 12.97 -8.82 23.83
N GLU A 3 12.33 -8.23 22.83
CA GLU A 3 11.20 -8.83 22.07
C GLU A 3 11.53 -10.26 21.58
N ASP A 4 12.82 -10.60 21.46
CA ASP A 4 13.36 -11.92 21.09
C ASP A 4 13.04 -13.06 22.08
N SER A 5 12.52 -12.79 23.29
CA SER A 5 12.21 -13.84 24.27
C SER A 5 10.80 -14.43 24.12
N ILE A 6 9.94 -13.90 23.24
CA ILE A 6 8.55 -14.35 23.07
C ILE A 6 8.50 -15.41 21.97
N THR A 7 8.43 -16.68 22.35
CA THR A 7 8.36 -17.84 21.43
C THR A 7 6.93 -18.30 21.14
N ASP A 8 5.91 -17.56 21.59
CA ASP A 8 4.52 -17.96 21.39
C ASP A 8 4.14 -17.98 19.87
N PRO A 9 3.49 -19.07 19.39
CA PRO A 9 3.12 -19.21 17.98
C PRO A 9 2.25 -18.06 17.43
N PHE A 10 1.38 -17.48 18.25
CA PHE A 10 0.50 -16.37 17.87
C PHE A 10 1.29 -15.07 17.66
N TYR A 11 2.29 -14.82 18.50
CA TYR A 11 3.22 -13.70 18.34
C TYR A 11 4.03 -13.84 17.04
N LEU A 12 4.61 -15.01 16.81
CA LEU A 12 5.41 -15.28 15.60
C LEU A 12 4.56 -15.18 14.32
N GLN A 13 3.30 -15.62 14.36
CA GLN A 13 2.38 -15.48 13.24
C GLN A 13 2.07 -14.01 12.94
N THR A 14 1.75 -13.24 13.98
CA THR A 14 1.50 -11.79 13.87
C THR A 14 2.71 -11.07 13.29
N GLN A 15 3.92 -11.38 13.77
CA GLN A 15 5.15 -10.77 13.27
C GLN A 15 5.43 -11.13 11.81
N LYS A 16 5.18 -12.37 11.38
CA LYS A 16 5.30 -12.77 9.97
C LYS A 16 4.34 -12.01 9.07
N GLU A 17 3.10 -11.79 9.52
CA GLU A 17 2.12 -11.03 8.75
C GLU A 17 2.44 -9.54 8.70
N ILE A 18 2.92 -8.95 9.80
CA ILE A 18 3.45 -7.58 9.82
C ILE A 18 4.53 -7.43 8.75
N ASN A 19 5.55 -8.30 8.75
CA ASN A 19 6.64 -8.22 7.79
C ASN A 19 6.15 -8.38 6.33
N ARG A 20 5.14 -9.23 6.09
CA ARG A 20 4.54 -9.42 4.77
C ARG A 20 3.77 -8.18 4.31
N ILE A 21 3.00 -7.56 5.20
CA ILE A 21 2.18 -6.38 4.90
C ILE A 21 3.04 -5.14 4.77
N GLU A 22 4.09 -5.01 5.58
CA GLU A 22 5.07 -3.92 5.52
C GLU A 22 5.74 -3.86 4.15
N ARG A 23 6.23 -4.99 3.63
CA ARG A 23 6.79 -5.06 2.26
C ARG A 23 5.82 -4.59 1.18
N LYS A 24 4.53 -4.92 1.33
CA LYS A 24 3.49 -4.47 0.39
C LYS A 24 3.19 -2.98 0.56
N ALA A 25 3.09 -2.52 1.80
CA ALA A 25 2.87 -1.11 2.12
C ALA A 25 3.97 -0.25 1.48
N ASP A 26 5.24 -0.61 1.68
CA ASP A 26 6.38 0.10 1.11
C ASP A 26 6.36 0.12 -0.41
N HIS A 27 6.00 -1.01 -1.04
CA HIS A 27 5.86 -1.08 -2.50
C HIS A 27 4.79 -0.10 -3.01
N TYR A 28 3.61 -0.06 -2.40
CA TYR A 28 2.54 0.86 -2.82
C TYR A 28 2.83 2.32 -2.47
N ILE A 29 3.56 2.59 -1.38
CA ILE A 29 4.06 3.92 -1.05
C ILE A 29 5.03 4.40 -2.14
N LEU A 30 5.99 3.56 -2.52
CA LEU A 30 6.97 3.89 -3.56
C LEU A 30 6.28 4.10 -4.90
N LEU A 31 5.38 3.19 -5.30
CA LEU A 31 4.62 3.29 -6.55
C LEU A 31 3.79 4.60 -6.60
N PHE A 32 3.12 4.95 -5.50
CA PHE A 32 2.36 6.20 -5.40
C PHE A 32 3.25 7.42 -5.65
N TYR A 33 4.38 7.51 -4.94
CA TYR A 33 5.28 8.65 -5.11
C TYR A 33 5.93 8.68 -6.50
N PHE A 34 6.26 7.52 -7.06
CA PHE A 34 6.81 7.41 -8.40
C PHE A 34 5.83 7.97 -9.46
N ILE A 35 4.56 7.59 -9.39
CA ILE A 35 3.51 8.11 -10.27
C ILE A 35 3.38 9.63 -10.12
N ARG A 36 3.31 10.13 -8.88
CA ARG A 36 3.13 11.56 -8.61
C ARG A 36 4.30 12.40 -9.09
N ILE A 37 5.53 11.97 -8.83
CA ILE A 37 6.73 12.67 -9.29
C ILE A 37 6.76 12.71 -10.82
N THR A 38 6.46 11.59 -11.48
CA THR A 38 6.44 11.52 -12.96
C THR A 38 5.39 12.46 -13.55
N GLN A 39 4.18 12.51 -12.98
CA GLN A 39 3.14 13.44 -13.40
C GLN A 39 3.56 14.91 -13.23
N ILE A 40 4.19 15.26 -12.11
CA ILE A 40 4.68 16.63 -11.85
C ILE A 40 5.76 17.00 -12.87
N ILE A 41 6.70 16.09 -13.16
CA ILE A 41 7.75 16.32 -14.15
C ILE A 41 7.14 16.55 -15.53
N PHE A 42 6.23 15.70 -15.99
CA PHE A 42 5.59 15.88 -17.29
C PHE A 42 4.75 17.15 -17.37
N ALA A 43 3.98 17.48 -16.33
CA ALA A 43 3.24 18.74 -16.27
C ALA A 43 4.18 19.95 -16.34
N GLY A 44 5.32 19.91 -15.64
CA GLY A 44 6.34 20.94 -15.70
C GLY A 44 6.94 21.10 -17.10
N ILE A 45 7.33 19.99 -17.74
CA ILE A 45 7.87 20.01 -19.11
C ILE A 45 6.85 20.56 -20.10
N ILE A 46 5.59 20.09 -20.02
CA ILE A 46 4.49 20.59 -20.87
C ILE A 46 4.33 22.10 -20.68
N THR A 47 4.37 22.59 -19.44
CA THR A 47 4.21 24.02 -19.13
C THR A 47 5.34 24.85 -19.73
N VAL A 48 6.59 24.40 -19.59
CA VAL A 48 7.75 25.10 -20.16
C VAL A 48 7.70 25.11 -21.68
N LEU A 49 7.43 23.95 -22.31
CA LEU A 49 7.32 23.86 -23.76
C LEU A 49 6.16 24.71 -24.29
N ALA A 50 4.99 24.67 -23.65
CA ALA A 50 3.84 25.48 -24.06
C ALA A 50 4.08 26.99 -23.88
N GLY A 51 4.88 27.38 -22.89
CA GLY A 51 5.25 28.78 -22.66
C GLY A 51 6.36 29.29 -23.59
N MET A 52 7.25 28.40 -24.06
CA MET A 52 8.31 28.72 -25.01
C MET A 52 7.85 28.64 -26.46
N SER A 53 6.85 27.80 -26.76
CA SER A 53 6.41 27.58 -28.14
C SER A 53 5.76 28.83 -28.70
N GLU A 54 6.37 29.40 -29.73
CA GLU A 54 5.62 30.22 -30.68
C GLU A 54 4.60 29.32 -31.38
N ILE A 55 3.35 29.80 -31.51
CA ILE A 55 2.16 29.04 -31.94
C ILE A 55 2.35 28.28 -33.28
N ASN A 56 3.41 28.57 -34.04
CA ASN A 56 3.69 28.00 -35.34
C ASN A 56 4.73 26.85 -35.36
N ASP A 57 5.38 26.51 -34.24
CA ASP A 57 6.32 25.38 -34.25
C ASP A 57 5.58 24.03 -34.11
N LEU A 58 5.43 23.36 -35.25
CA LEU A 58 4.75 22.08 -35.38
C LEU A 58 5.48 20.95 -34.61
N SER A 59 6.79 21.09 -34.36
CA SER A 59 7.59 20.09 -33.65
C SER A 59 7.27 20.09 -32.16
N GLU A 60 7.29 21.26 -31.53
CA GLU A 60 7.01 21.42 -30.10
C GLU A 60 5.57 21.04 -29.78
N SER A 61 4.63 21.41 -30.64
CA SER A 61 3.22 21.03 -30.53
C SER A 61 3.01 19.51 -30.48
N LYS A 62 3.75 18.75 -31.30
CA LYS A 62 3.69 17.27 -31.28
C LYS A 62 4.27 16.69 -30.00
N ILE A 63 5.38 17.26 -29.50
CA ILE A 63 6.01 16.81 -28.26
C ILE A 63 5.07 17.03 -27.07
N ILE A 64 4.45 18.21 -26.97
CA ILE A 64 3.45 18.54 -25.93
C ILE A 64 2.30 17.53 -25.97
N LEU A 65 1.79 17.20 -27.16
CA LEU A 65 0.68 16.27 -27.32
C LEU A 65 1.05 14.84 -26.89
N ILE A 66 2.26 14.37 -27.22
CA ILE A 66 2.78 13.07 -26.76
C ILE A 66 2.89 13.06 -25.23
N LEU A 67 3.50 14.08 -24.63
CA LEU A 67 3.64 14.19 -23.18
C LEU A 67 2.27 14.23 -22.47
N GLY A 68 1.30 14.95 -23.05
CA GLY A 68 -0.07 15.01 -22.56
C GLY A 68 -0.77 13.64 -22.62
N ALA A 69 -0.60 12.90 -23.72
CA ALA A 69 -1.14 11.55 -23.86
C ALA A 69 -0.52 10.57 -22.85
N VAL A 70 0.80 10.61 -22.63
CA VAL A 70 1.48 9.80 -21.63
C VAL A 70 1.01 10.15 -20.22
N THR A 71 0.90 11.44 -19.89
CA THR A 71 0.39 11.92 -18.60
C THR A 71 -1.04 11.42 -18.37
N THR A 72 -1.88 11.45 -19.41
CA THR A 72 -3.25 10.94 -19.35
C THR A 72 -3.28 9.43 -19.10
N ALA A 73 -2.44 8.64 -19.78
CA ALA A 73 -2.34 7.20 -19.57
C ALA A 73 -1.90 6.86 -18.13
N ILE A 74 -0.90 7.57 -17.60
CA ILE A 74 -0.44 7.40 -16.21
C ILE A 74 -1.56 7.76 -15.23
N THR A 75 -2.30 8.83 -15.49
CA THR A 75 -3.42 9.27 -14.63
C THR A 75 -4.57 8.28 -14.65
N ALA A 76 -4.91 7.74 -15.81
CA ALA A 76 -5.91 6.68 -15.96
C ALA A 76 -5.48 5.42 -15.19
N PHE A 77 -4.20 5.04 -15.27
CA PHE A 77 -3.66 3.94 -14.49
C PHE A 77 -3.79 4.18 -12.97
N ASP A 78 -3.37 5.35 -12.46
CA ASP A 78 -3.52 5.68 -11.02
C ASP A 78 -4.98 5.60 -10.56
N THR A 79 -5.90 6.08 -11.40
CA THR A 79 -7.34 6.08 -11.14
C THR A 79 -7.94 4.67 -11.14
N LEU A 80 -7.60 3.85 -12.13
CA LEU A 80 -8.11 2.48 -12.26
C LEU A 80 -7.62 1.56 -11.15
N PHE A 81 -6.34 1.67 -10.80
CA PHE A 81 -5.72 0.83 -9.77
C PHE A 81 -5.84 1.39 -8.36
N GLN A 82 -6.36 2.62 -8.21
CA GLN A 82 -6.58 3.32 -6.95
C GLN A 82 -5.35 3.21 -6.02
N VAL A 83 -4.17 3.53 -6.54
CA VAL A 83 -2.88 3.30 -5.86
C VAL A 83 -2.84 4.00 -4.50
N ASP A 84 -3.43 5.19 -4.39
CA ASP A 84 -3.55 5.93 -3.13
C ASP A 84 -4.41 5.18 -2.07
N ASN A 85 -5.56 4.64 -2.48
CA ASN A 85 -6.42 3.85 -1.59
C ASN A 85 -5.68 2.59 -1.11
N LYS A 86 -4.97 1.90 -2.01
CA LYS A 86 -4.16 0.72 -1.65
C LYS A 86 -3.05 1.09 -0.66
N LYS A 87 -2.31 2.18 -0.91
CA LYS A 87 -1.29 2.71 0.00
C LYS A 87 -1.85 2.98 1.40
N ASN A 88 -2.95 3.75 1.49
CA ASN A 88 -3.55 4.15 2.77
C ASN A 88 -4.08 2.95 3.54
N THR A 89 -4.65 1.99 2.81
CA THR A 89 -5.18 0.77 3.41
C THR A 89 -4.10 -0.14 3.97
N TYR A 90 -3.00 -0.37 3.23
CA TYR A 90 -1.89 -1.15 3.76
C TYR A 90 -1.26 -0.49 5.00
N LYS A 91 -1.20 0.83 5.05
CA LYS A 91 -0.77 1.56 6.26
C LYS A 91 -1.72 1.33 7.44
N LEU A 92 -3.03 1.37 7.22
CA LEU A 92 -4.03 1.13 8.26
C LEU A 92 -3.90 -0.29 8.83
N VAL A 93 -3.84 -1.30 7.96
CA VAL A 93 -3.68 -2.69 8.37
C VAL A 93 -2.37 -2.89 9.15
N LEU A 94 -1.26 -2.29 8.69
CA LEU A 94 0.02 -2.36 9.39
C LEU A 94 -0.07 -1.74 10.79
N PHE A 95 -0.79 -0.63 10.94
CA PHE A 95 -1.04 0.00 12.23
C PHE A 95 -1.86 -0.91 13.16
N GLU A 96 -2.93 -1.54 12.67
CA GLU A 96 -3.73 -2.48 13.45
C GLU A 96 -2.91 -3.68 13.92
N LEU A 97 -2.11 -4.29 13.04
CA LEU A 97 -1.25 -5.42 13.40
C LEU A 97 -0.16 -5.04 14.41
N ARG A 98 0.44 -3.86 14.27
CA ARG A 98 1.42 -3.35 15.25
C ARG A 98 0.77 -3.09 16.61
N THR A 99 -0.48 -2.65 16.63
CA THR A 99 -1.26 -2.48 17.87
C THR A 99 -1.50 -3.83 18.55
N ILE A 100 -1.94 -4.83 17.80
CA ILE A 100 -2.12 -6.20 18.30
C ILE A 100 -0.80 -6.76 18.86
N ARG A 101 0.32 -6.56 18.15
CA ARG A 101 1.63 -6.96 18.65
C ARG A 101 1.97 -6.28 19.98
N ALA A 102 1.72 -4.97 20.10
CA ALA A 102 1.98 -4.23 21.33
C ALA A 102 1.12 -4.74 22.50
N GLU A 103 -0.15 -5.08 22.26
CA GLU A 103 -1.04 -5.68 23.26
C GLU A 103 -0.56 -7.08 23.68
N ILE A 104 -0.08 -7.91 22.74
CA ILE A 104 0.52 -9.22 23.04
C ILE A 104 1.76 -9.08 23.94
N VAL A 105 2.65 -8.15 23.61
CA VAL A 105 3.87 -7.89 24.40
C VAL A 105 3.50 -7.39 25.80
N TYR A 106 2.54 -6.48 25.90
CA TYR A 106 2.06 -5.97 27.18
C TYR A 106 1.49 -7.08 28.06
N GLU A 107 0.63 -7.95 27.51
CA GLU A 107 0.07 -9.06 28.26
C GLU A 107 1.15 -10.03 28.72
N PHE A 108 2.08 -10.40 27.82
CA PHE A 108 3.21 -11.26 28.18
C PHE A 108 4.06 -10.67 29.32
N MET A 109 4.29 -9.35 29.32
CA MET A 109 5.01 -8.66 30.40
C MET A 109 4.23 -8.65 31.72
N LYS A 110 2.90 -8.56 31.66
CA LYS A 110 2.02 -8.45 32.84
C LYS A 110 1.76 -9.79 33.51
N SER A 111 1.45 -10.83 32.73
CA SER A 111 1.02 -12.14 33.23
C SER A 111 2.08 -13.24 33.07
N GLY A 112 3.24 -12.93 32.47
CA GLY A 112 4.35 -13.89 32.29
C GLY A 112 4.08 -14.96 31.22
N GLY A 113 2.98 -14.85 30.48
CA GLY A 113 2.56 -15.78 29.45
C GLY A 113 1.31 -15.26 28.72
N ILE A 114 0.93 -15.90 27.62
CA ILE A 114 -0.27 -15.53 26.86
C ILE A 114 -1.38 -16.54 27.20
N ASN A 115 -2.39 -16.09 27.94
CA ASN A 115 -3.54 -16.92 28.31
C ASN A 115 -4.48 -17.15 27.10
N ASP A 116 -5.18 -18.29 27.08
CA ASP A 116 -6.10 -18.68 25.99
C ASP A 116 -7.32 -17.75 25.90
N GLU A 117 -7.77 -17.17 27.01
CA GLU A 117 -8.85 -16.17 27.05
C GLU A 117 -8.44 -14.84 26.39
N PHE A 118 -7.18 -14.44 26.57
CA PHE A 118 -6.60 -13.30 25.86
C PHE A 118 -6.49 -13.59 24.36
N LYS A 119 -6.00 -14.79 23.99
CA LYS A 119 -5.98 -15.24 22.59
C LYS A 119 -7.36 -15.17 21.98
N ALA A 120 -8.39 -15.74 22.61
CA ALA A 120 -9.75 -15.72 22.08
C ALA A 120 -10.29 -14.30 21.87
N THR A 121 -10.02 -13.38 22.79
CA THR A 121 -10.45 -11.98 22.70
C THR A 121 -9.74 -11.22 21.58
N PHE A 122 -8.44 -11.46 21.40
CA PHE A 122 -7.62 -10.77 20.39
C PHE A 122 -7.60 -11.46 19.02
N LEU A 123 -7.97 -12.74 18.95
CA LEU A 123 -8.13 -13.47 17.70
C LEU A 123 -9.18 -12.79 16.81
N GLY A 124 -10.26 -12.27 17.39
CA GLY A 124 -11.29 -11.55 16.64
C GLY A 124 -10.79 -10.24 16.03
N LYS A 125 -10.00 -9.45 16.78
CA LYS A 125 -9.34 -8.24 16.26
C LYS A 125 -8.32 -8.58 15.17
N TYR A 126 -7.54 -9.63 15.38
CA TYR A 126 -6.58 -10.15 14.40
C TYR A 126 -7.25 -10.64 13.13
N GLN A 127 -8.32 -11.44 13.24
CA GLN A 127 -9.10 -11.92 12.10
C GLN A 127 -9.75 -10.78 11.32
N LYS A 128 -10.19 -9.72 12.01
CA LYS A 128 -10.75 -8.52 11.36
C LYS A 128 -9.68 -7.72 10.61
N ALA A 129 -8.53 -7.47 11.24
CA ALA A 129 -7.40 -6.78 10.59
C ALA A 129 -6.90 -7.56 9.36
N THR A 130 -6.83 -8.89 9.48
CA THR A 130 -6.42 -9.77 8.38
C THR A 130 -7.51 -9.97 7.33
N SER A 131 -8.80 -9.91 7.69
CA SER A 131 -9.90 -9.94 6.71
C SER A 131 -9.93 -8.65 5.89
N TYR A 132 -9.70 -7.48 6.49
CA TYR A 132 -9.50 -6.25 5.72
C TYR A 132 -8.30 -6.41 4.78
N ALA A 133 -7.15 -6.86 5.28
CA ALA A 133 -6.00 -7.13 4.43
C ALA A 133 -6.33 -8.09 3.28
N ARG A 134 -7.15 -9.12 3.54
CA ARG A 134 -7.51 -10.17 2.58
C ARG A 134 -8.55 -9.72 1.57
N ASP A 135 -9.61 -9.04 1.96
CA ASP A 135 -10.65 -8.53 1.08
C ASP A 135 -10.08 -7.50 0.10
N LEU A 136 -9.09 -6.74 0.54
CA LEU A 136 -8.34 -5.81 -0.31
C LEU A 136 -7.32 -6.50 -1.23
N ILE A 137 -6.93 -7.75 -0.94
CA ILE A 137 -6.03 -8.58 -1.78
C ILE A 137 -6.83 -9.49 -2.73
N SER A 138 -8.01 -10.00 -2.33
CA SER A 138 -8.83 -10.90 -3.15
C SER A 138 -9.47 -10.19 -4.34
N THR A 139 -9.73 -8.88 -4.25
CA THR A 139 -10.18 -8.09 -5.41
C THR A 139 -9.12 -8.03 -6.54
N ASP A 140 -7.83 -8.19 -6.22
CA ASP A 140 -6.75 -8.23 -7.22
C ASP A 140 -6.56 -9.63 -7.84
N ILE A 141 -6.91 -10.72 -7.11
CA ILE A 141 -6.73 -12.10 -7.60
C ILE A 141 -7.87 -12.50 -8.54
N ASP A 142 -9.11 -12.13 -8.24
CA ASP A 142 -10.25 -12.50 -9.10
C ASP A 142 -10.26 -11.74 -10.42
N LYS A 143 -9.87 -10.45 -10.44
CA LYS A 143 -9.71 -9.70 -11.71
C LYS A 143 -8.60 -10.25 -12.61
N SER A 144 -7.56 -10.85 -12.06
CA SER A 144 -6.47 -11.47 -12.84
C SER A 144 -6.88 -12.79 -13.53
N LYS A 145 -7.94 -13.43 -13.04
CA LYS A 145 -8.48 -14.68 -13.58
C LYS A 145 -9.60 -14.46 -14.59
N GLU A 146 -10.36 -13.38 -14.48
CA GLU A 146 -11.41 -13.04 -15.46
C GLU A 146 -10.84 -12.54 -16.80
N VAL A 147 -9.69 -11.88 -16.82
CA VAL A 147 -9.03 -11.40 -18.06
C VAL A 147 -8.41 -12.55 -18.89
N LYS A 148 -8.38 -13.78 -18.36
CA LYS A 148 -7.87 -14.98 -19.05
C LYS A 148 -8.95 -15.92 -19.57
N LYS A 149 -10.21 -15.50 -19.60
CA LYS A 149 -11.30 -16.26 -20.24
C LYS A 149 -11.72 -15.62 -21.56
#